data_AF-A0A433F0F3-F1
#
_entry.id   AF-A0A433F0F3-F1
#
_cell.length_a   1.000
_cell.length_b   1.000
_cell.length_c   1.000
_cell.angle_alpha   90.00
_cell.angle_beta   90.00
_cell.angle_gamma   90.00
#
_symmetry.space_group_name_H-M   'P 1'
#
loop_
_entity.id
_entity.type
_entity.pdbx_description
1 polymer ?
#
loop_
_entity_poly.entity_id
_entity_poly.type
_entity_poly.pdbx_seq_one_letter_code
_entity_poly.pdbx_strand_id
1 'polypeptide(L)'
;MNLSCLLCYQASPAPVCHWCEHDIFFFSAKDHGNNLLSFGPVGRHVKHSAYQQLSVLALHTYPITTLIHGFKFQHSLTSGKVLAKWFVGKQQHLAHHTPPLPHTTAQLLLPVPLSSWRLATRHYNQAAVLAKSIGSALNIPICTNWAIRQGRSAQHHLGKAQRLQHAKQVFSLTPQCIDKLVASNPDLKRIAIVDDVITTGVTVNALASLLRARYPQLSILVWAMTFTPPPKSSLLAAR
;
A
#
# COMPACT_ATOMS: atom_id res chain seq x y z
N MET A 1 -12.88 13.70 -25.76
CA MET A 1 -13.05 12.23 -25.64
C MET A 1 -14.11 11.98 -24.58
N ASN A 2 -15.29 11.48 -24.96
CA ASN A 2 -16.23 10.93 -23.98
C ASN A 2 -15.64 9.59 -23.53
N LEU A 3 -15.10 9.54 -22.33
CA LEU A 3 -14.65 8.30 -21.71
C LEU A 3 -15.86 7.63 -21.03
N SER A 4 -15.83 6.32 -20.85
CA SER A 4 -16.75 5.64 -19.94
C SER A 4 -16.11 5.58 -18.55
N CYS A 5 -16.91 5.86 -17.51
CA CYS A 5 -16.49 5.66 -16.12
C CYS A 5 -16.08 4.19 -15.93
N LEU A 6 -14.91 3.96 -15.33
CA LEU A 6 -14.37 2.61 -15.04
C LEU A 6 -15.19 1.82 -14.01
N LEU A 7 -16.16 2.47 -13.35
CA LEU A 7 -16.97 1.87 -12.29
C LEU A 7 -18.41 1.56 -12.76
N CYS A 8 -19.12 2.56 -13.27
CA CYS A 8 -20.52 2.42 -13.72
C CYS A 8 -20.69 2.31 -15.25
N TYR A 9 -19.61 2.44 -16.02
CA TYR A 9 -19.61 2.41 -17.50
C TYR A 9 -20.42 3.50 -18.21
N GLN A 10 -21.01 4.44 -17.46
CA GLN A 10 -21.69 5.61 -18.03
C GLN A 10 -20.69 6.62 -18.60
N ALA A 11 -21.16 7.45 -19.55
CA ALA A 11 -20.35 8.52 -20.13
C ALA A 11 -19.85 9.50 -19.05
N SER A 12 -18.56 9.82 -19.11
CA SER A 12 -17.88 10.64 -18.12
C SER A 12 -16.70 11.38 -18.75
N PRO A 13 -16.44 12.64 -18.34
CA PRO A 13 -15.24 13.35 -18.76
C PRO A 13 -13.98 12.85 -18.02
N ALA A 14 -14.15 12.08 -16.94
CA ALA A 14 -13.08 11.52 -16.12
C ALA A 14 -13.14 9.98 -16.09
N PRO A 15 -12.00 9.29 -15.86
CA PRO A 15 -11.98 7.83 -15.73
C PRO A 15 -12.89 7.29 -14.62
N VAL A 16 -13.15 8.08 -13.57
CA VAL A 16 -14.18 7.80 -12.58
C VAL A 16 -15.06 9.03 -12.48
N CYS A 17 -16.38 8.86 -12.62
CA CYS A 17 -17.31 9.97 -12.49
C CYS A 17 -17.49 10.37 -11.03
N HIS A 18 -17.91 11.62 -10.79
CA HIS A 18 -18.06 12.18 -9.45
C HIS A 18 -19.00 11.35 -8.55
N TRP A 19 -20.08 10.80 -9.11
CA TRP A 19 -21.02 9.95 -8.36
C TRP A 19 -20.36 8.68 -7.82
N CYS A 20 -19.67 7.92 -8.69
CA CYS A 20 -18.98 6.72 -8.25
C CYS A 20 -17.78 7.01 -7.33
N GLU A 21 -17.15 8.18 -7.46
CA GLU A 21 -16.14 8.64 -6.50
C GLU A 21 -16.75 8.92 -5.13
N HIS A 22 -17.94 9.54 -5.08
CA HIS A 22 -18.65 9.84 -3.83
C HIS A 22 -19.06 8.58 -3.06
N ASP A 23 -19.37 7.49 -3.77
CA ASP A 23 -19.72 6.19 -3.16
C ASP A 23 -18.51 5.45 -2.56
N ILE A 24 -17.28 5.94 -2.76
CA ILE A 24 -16.08 5.33 -2.19
C ILE A 24 -15.89 5.82 -0.75
N PHE A 25 -15.80 4.86 0.17
CA PHE A 25 -15.37 5.13 1.54
C PHE A 25 -13.86 5.45 1.57
N PHE A 26 -13.51 6.73 1.54
CA PHE A 26 -12.14 7.20 1.73
C PHE A 26 -11.80 7.39 3.21
N PHE A 27 -10.63 6.92 3.63
CA PHE A 27 -10.10 7.26 4.94
C PHE A 27 -9.58 8.71 4.91
N SER A 28 -10.12 9.55 5.78
CA SER A 28 -9.72 10.95 5.96
C SER A 28 -8.91 11.17 7.25
N ALA A 29 -8.06 12.19 7.26
CA ALA A 29 -7.38 12.67 8.47
C ALA A 29 -8.37 13.11 9.55
N LYS A 30 -9.44 13.79 9.12
CA LYS A 30 -10.46 14.40 9.97
C LYS A 30 -11.21 13.35 10.80
N ASP A 31 -11.63 12.27 10.16
CA ASP A 31 -12.54 11.30 10.80
C ASP A 31 -11.79 10.08 11.35
N HIS A 32 -10.61 9.77 10.80
CA HIS A 32 -9.87 8.54 11.12
C HIS A 32 -8.45 8.79 11.65
N GLY A 33 -8.00 10.05 11.69
CA GLY A 33 -6.64 10.42 12.05
C GLY A 33 -5.61 10.19 10.95
N ASN A 34 -4.40 10.73 11.16
CA ASN A 34 -3.29 10.67 10.20
C ASN A 34 -2.56 9.31 10.19
N ASN A 35 -2.78 8.50 11.23
CA ASN A 35 -2.20 7.17 11.38
C ASN A 35 -3.31 6.16 11.69
N LEU A 36 -3.64 5.32 10.71
CA LEU A 36 -4.70 4.32 10.85
C LEU A 36 -4.35 3.19 11.83
N LEU A 37 -3.10 3.11 12.31
CA LEU A 37 -2.76 2.24 13.44
C LEU A 37 -3.45 2.69 14.74
N SER A 38 -3.68 3.99 14.89
CA SER A 38 -4.41 4.55 16.04
C SER A 38 -5.93 4.49 15.87
N PHE A 39 -6.41 4.20 14.66
CA PHE A 39 -7.83 4.06 14.38
C PHE A 39 -8.29 2.63 14.68
N GLY A 40 -8.97 2.45 15.82
CA GLY A 40 -9.33 1.13 16.38
C GLY A 40 -9.87 0.10 15.38
N PRO A 41 -10.84 0.43 14.50
CA PRO A 41 -11.37 -0.51 13.52
C PRO A 41 -10.35 -1.05 12.50
N VAL A 42 -9.25 -0.31 12.26
CA VAL A 42 -8.14 -0.76 11.41
C VAL A 42 -6.99 -1.31 12.27
N GLY A 43 -6.45 -0.49 13.18
CA GLY A 43 -5.25 -0.82 13.96
C GLY A 43 -5.31 -2.14 14.71
N ARG A 44 -6.47 -2.50 15.29
CA ARG A 44 -6.66 -3.77 16.02
C ARG A 44 -6.58 -5.02 15.13
N HIS A 45 -6.74 -4.87 13.81
CA HIS A 45 -6.82 -5.97 12.85
C HIS A 45 -5.57 -6.13 11.99
N VAL A 46 -4.65 -5.18 12.06
CA VAL A 46 -3.43 -5.17 11.27
C VAL A 46 -2.25 -5.46 12.19
N LYS A 47 -1.40 -6.42 11.83
CA LYS A 47 -0.14 -6.64 12.54
C LYS A 47 0.79 -5.45 12.26
N HIS A 48 1.25 -4.79 13.32
CA HIS A 48 2.03 -3.55 13.20
C HIS A 48 3.17 -3.44 14.23
N SER A 49 3.77 -4.57 14.62
CA SER A 49 4.87 -4.60 15.59
C SER A 49 6.20 -4.05 15.05
N ALA A 50 6.29 -3.75 13.75
CA ALA A 50 7.54 -3.44 13.07
C ALA A 50 7.54 -2.14 12.24
N TYR A 51 6.43 -1.40 12.21
CA TYR A 51 6.32 -0.11 11.51
C TYR A 51 5.44 0.84 12.32
N GLN A 52 5.64 2.14 12.16
CA GLN A 52 5.10 3.16 13.07
C GLN A 52 3.84 3.85 12.52
N GLN A 53 3.62 3.81 11.21
CA GLN A 53 2.50 4.51 10.58
C GLN A 53 1.84 3.69 9.47
N LEU A 54 0.52 3.77 9.40
CA LEU A 54 -0.29 3.21 8.31
C LEU A 54 -1.14 4.31 7.69
N SER A 55 -0.98 4.52 6.38
CA SER A 55 -1.85 5.36 5.55
C SER A 55 -2.50 4.50 4.47
N VAL A 56 -3.83 4.41 4.51
CA VAL A 56 -4.61 3.66 3.51
C VAL A 56 -5.56 4.63 2.82
N LEU A 57 -5.71 4.58 1.49
CA LEU A 57 -6.62 5.47 0.78
C LEU A 57 -8.09 5.20 1.12
N ALA A 58 -8.57 3.96 0.99
CA ALA A 58 -9.99 3.65 1.12
C ALA A 58 -10.27 2.27 1.76
N LEU A 59 -11.52 2.04 2.14
CA LEU A 59 -12.00 0.71 2.53
C LEU A 59 -12.10 -0.20 1.30
N HIS A 60 -11.67 -1.46 1.41
CA HIS A 60 -11.73 -2.43 0.31
C HIS A 60 -13.15 -2.99 0.11
N THR A 61 -14.05 -2.14 -0.38
CA THR A 61 -15.46 -2.45 -0.66
C THR A 61 -15.88 -1.82 -2.00
N TYR A 62 -17.00 -2.26 -2.57
CA TYR A 62 -17.52 -1.66 -3.82
C TYR A 62 -17.78 -0.16 -3.63
N PRO A 63 -17.35 0.76 -4.52
CA PRO A 63 -16.93 0.46 -5.89
C PRO A 63 -15.41 0.41 -6.11
N ILE A 64 -14.57 0.81 -5.15
CA ILE A 64 -13.10 0.85 -5.36
C ILE A 64 -12.48 -0.53 -5.61
N THR A 65 -13.12 -1.60 -5.14
CA THR A 65 -12.71 -2.99 -5.45
C THR A 65 -12.69 -3.27 -6.95
N THR A 66 -13.55 -2.64 -7.75
CA THR A 66 -13.54 -2.77 -9.21
C THR A 66 -12.27 -2.17 -9.81
N LEU A 67 -11.80 -1.02 -9.33
CA LEU A 67 -10.51 -0.45 -9.77
C LEU A 67 -9.35 -1.35 -9.38
N ILE A 68 -9.35 -1.86 -8.14
CA ILE A 68 -8.31 -2.78 -7.67
C ILE A 68 -8.30 -4.07 -8.48
N HIS A 69 -9.48 -4.63 -8.79
CA HIS A 69 -9.61 -5.84 -9.61
C HIS A 69 -9.11 -5.60 -11.03
N GLY A 70 -9.57 -4.53 -11.69
CA GLY A 70 -9.11 -4.15 -13.02
C GLY A 70 -7.59 -3.93 -13.06
N PHE A 71 -7.02 -3.34 -12.01
CA PHE A 71 -5.58 -3.15 -11.87
C PHE A 71 -4.80 -4.43 -11.52
N LYS A 72 -5.41 -5.43 -10.89
CA LYS A 72 -4.73 -6.70 -10.55
C LYS A 72 -4.77 -7.72 -11.67
N PHE A 73 -5.86 -7.75 -12.43
CA PHE A 73 -6.19 -8.88 -13.28
C PHE A 73 -6.53 -8.52 -14.73
N GLN A 74 -6.87 -7.26 -15.02
CA GLN A 74 -7.24 -6.80 -16.37
C GLN A 74 -6.26 -5.77 -16.95
N HIS A 75 -5.11 -5.59 -16.31
CA HIS A 75 -4.04 -4.71 -16.78
C HIS A 75 -4.46 -3.25 -16.97
N SER A 76 -5.50 -2.80 -16.26
CA SER A 76 -5.96 -1.42 -16.32
C SER A 76 -4.98 -0.49 -15.61
N LEU A 77 -3.95 -0.04 -16.34
CA LEU A 77 -3.03 0.99 -15.85
C LEU A 77 -3.76 2.30 -15.56
N THR A 78 -4.88 2.57 -16.23
CA THR A 78 -5.76 3.71 -15.93
C THR A 78 -6.32 3.60 -14.52
N SER A 79 -6.80 2.42 -14.09
CA SER A 79 -7.22 2.20 -12.70
C SER A 79 -6.08 2.46 -11.72
N GLY A 80 -4.86 2.00 -12.03
CA GLY A 80 -3.66 2.28 -11.24
C GLY A 80 -3.34 3.78 -11.14
N LYS A 81 -3.46 4.53 -12.24
CA LYS A 81 -3.26 5.99 -12.27
C LYS A 81 -4.30 6.73 -11.43
N VAL A 82 -5.56 6.32 -11.48
CA VAL A 82 -6.64 6.90 -10.65
C VAL A 82 -6.35 6.69 -9.17
N LEU A 83 -6.04 5.45 -8.77
CA LEU A 83 -5.69 5.10 -7.39
C LEU A 83 -4.48 5.90 -6.89
N ALA A 84 -3.42 6.00 -7.70
CA ALA A 84 -2.24 6.78 -7.36
C ALA A 84 -2.57 8.28 -7.22
N LYS A 85 -3.34 8.85 -8.15
CA LYS A 85 -3.75 10.27 -8.10
C LYS A 85 -4.52 10.59 -6.82
N TRP A 86 -5.48 9.75 -6.44
CA TRP A 86 -6.22 9.94 -5.19
C TRP A 86 -5.32 9.80 -3.96
N PHE A 87 -4.41 8.82 -3.95
CA PHE A 87 -3.46 8.66 -2.84
C PHE A 87 -2.51 9.86 -2.71
N VAL A 88 -2.03 10.40 -3.83
CA VAL A 88 -1.22 11.63 -3.88
C VAL A 88 -1.98 12.81 -3.29
N GLY A 89 -3.23 13.03 -3.73
CA GLY A 89 -4.09 14.09 -3.20
C GLY A 89 -4.29 13.96 -1.69
N LYS A 90 -4.49 12.73 -1.18
CA LYS A 90 -4.53 12.45 0.25
C LYS A 90 -3.23 12.84 0.97
N GLN A 91 -2.07 12.45 0.43
CA GLN A 91 -0.77 12.79 1.06
C GLN A 91 -0.50 14.31 1.05
N GLN A 92 -0.87 15.01 -0.03
CA GLN A 92 -0.75 16.47 -0.11
C GLN A 92 -1.68 17.15 0.90
N HIS A 93 -2.93 16.71 1.01
CA HIS A 93 -3.87 17.24 2.01
C HIS A 93 -3.33 17.07 3.43
N LEU A 94 -2.77 15.90 3.76
CA LEU A 94 -2.13 15.62 5.05
C LEU A 94 -0.95 16.57 5.33
N ALA A 95 -0.14 16.89 4.31
CA ALA A 95 0.99 17.80 4.43
C ALA A 95 0.58 19.26 4.69
N HIS A 96 -0.57 19.70 4.17
CA HIS A 96 -1.06 21.08 4.33
C HIS A 96 -1.89 21.32 5.60
N HIS A 97 -2.61 20.32 6.11
CA HIS A 97 -3.61 20.48 7.19
C HIS A 97 -3.16 19.92 8.54
N THR A 98 -1.93 19.44 8.62
CA THR A 98 -1.29 19.11 9.89
C THR A 98 -0.29 20.24 10.15
N PRO A 99 -0.12 20.79 11.38
CA PRO A 99 1.05 21.63 11.68
C PRO A 99 2.29 20.90 11.15
N PRO A 100 3.32 21.62 10.66
CA PRO A 100 4.46 21.03 9.97
C PRO A 100 5.22 20.16 10.96
N LEU A 101 4.74 18.93 11.15
CA LEU A 101 5.44 17.87 11.81
C LEU A 101 6.48 17.49 10.77
N PRO A 102 7.77 17.76 11.02
CA PRO A 102 8.83 17.45 10.06
C PRO A 102 8.90 15.95 9.74
N HIS A 103 8.07 15.12 10.39
CA HIS A 103 8.25 13.68 10.63
C HIS A 103 7.17 12.75 10.02
N THR A 104 6.24 13.22 9.16
CA THR A 104 5.20 12.35 8.54
C THR A 104 5.46 11.90 7.09
N THR A 105 6.22 12.65 6.29
CA THR A 105 6.45 12.33 4.86
C THR A 105 7.53 11.26 4.67
N ALA A 106 7.28 10.30 3.78
CA ALA A 106 8.27 9.31 3.37
C ALA A 106 9.35 9.94 2.47
N GLN A 107 10.60 9.52 2.62
CA GLN A 107 11.73 9.99 1.82
C GLN A 107 12.22 8.94 0.80
N LEU A 108 11.71 7.72 0.89
CA LEU A 108 11.98 6.62 -0.05
C LEU A 108 10.78 5.68 -0.09
N LEU A 109 10.36 5.27 -1.29
CA LEU A 109 9.28 4.30 -1.47
C LEU A 109 9.85 2.91 -1.82
N LEU A 110 9.35 1.91 -1.10
CA LEU A 110 9.73 0.51 -1.21
C LEU A 110 8.49 -0.33 -1.58
N PRO A 111 8.21 -0.56 -2.87
CA PRO A 111 7.06 -1.38 -3.26
C PRO A 111 7.23 -2.82 -2.79
N VAL A 112 6.17 -3.43 -2.25
CA VAL A 112 6.18 -4.84 -1.82
C VAL A 112 6.60 -5.75 -2.99
N PRO A 113 7.57 -6.68 -2.80
CA PRO A 113 8.01 -7.56 -3.85
C PRO A 113 6.94 -8.59 -4.21
N LEU A 114 6.77 -8.78 -5.51
CA LEU A 114 5.91 -9.81 -6.08
C LEU A 114 6.74 -11.07 -6.37
N SER A 115 6.18 -12.26 -6.18
CA SER A 115 6.89 -13.50 -6.56
C SER A 115 6.96 -13.63 -8.08
N SER A 116 7.97 -14.32 -8.59
CA SER A 116 8.19 -14.52 -10.04
C SER A 116 6.97 -15.11 -10.74
N TRP A 117 6.31 -16.11 -10.14
CA TRP A 117 5.07 -16.69 -10.68
C TRP A 117 3.92 -15.68 -10.77
N ARG A 118 3.75 -14.84 -9.74
CA ARG A 118 2.74 -13.77 -9.76
C ARG A 118 3.09 -12.68 -10.78
N LEU A 119 4.38 -12.37 -10.96
CA LEU A 119 4.83 -11.44 -11.98
C LEU A 119 4.58 -11.99 -13.39
N ALA A 120 4.84 -13.28 -13.63
CA ALA A 120 4.56 -13.93 -14.90
C ALA A 120 3.06 -13.94 -15.25
N THR A 121 2.19 -14.16 -14.26
CA THR A 121 0.74 -14.18 -14.46
C THR A 121 0.12 -12.78 -14.58
N ARG A 122 0.60 -11.81 -13.79
CA ARG A 122 0.06 -10.44 -13.74
C ARG A 122 0.80 -9.44 -14.62
N HIS A 123 1.89 -9.86 -15.25
CA HIS A 123 2.78 -9.10 -16.14
C HIS A 123 3.47 -7.87 -15.56
N TYR A 124 3.01 -7.35 -14.41
CA TYR A 124 3.67 -6.27 -13.67
C TYR A 124 3.43 -6.38 -12.16
N ASN A 125 4.29 -5.70 -11.39
CA ASN A 125 4.11 -5.52 -9.95
C ASN A 125 3.25 -4.28 -9.68
N GLN A 126 2.00 -4.50 -9.22
CA GLN A 126 1.04 -3.44 -8.88
C GLN A 126 1.61 -2.40 -7.92
N ALA A 127 2.25 -2.87 -6.84
CA ALA A 127 2.87 -2.00 -5.85
C ALA A 127 3.96 -1.13 -6.46
N ALA A 128 4.77 -1.68 -7.39
CA ALA A 128 5.82 -0.93 -8.06
C ALA A 128 5.26 0.15 -9.01
N VAL A 129 4.19 -0.15 -9.73
CA VAL A 129 3.50 0.81 -10.61
C VAL A 129 2.88 1.96 -9.79
N LEU A 130 2.24 1.64 -8.66
CA LEU A 130 1.71 2.63 -7.72
C LEU A 130 2.84 3.48 -7.12
N ALA A 131 3.89 2.85 -6.60
CA ALA A 131 5.03 3.55 -6.00
C ALA A 131 5.72 4.47 -7.00
N LYS A 132 5.89 4.05 -8.26
CA LYS A 132 6.46 4.91 -9.32
C LYS A 132 5.57 6.13 -9.58
N SER A 133 4.26 5.93 -9.70
CA SER A 133 3.31 7.02 -9.97
C SER A 133 3.25 8.02 -8.81
N ILE A 134 3.19 7.52 -7.57
CA ILE A 134 3.18 8.33 -6.35
C ILE A 134 4.52 9.05 -6.17
N GLY A 135 5.64 8.34 -6.30
CA GLY A 135 6.98 8.90 -6.15
C GLY A 135 7.27 10.00 -7.16
N SER A 136 6.83 9.81 -8.41
CA SER A 136 6.91 10.85 -9.45
C SER A 136 6.12 12.11 -9.10
N ALA A 137 4.90 11.97 -8.55
CA ALA A 137 4.05 13.12 -8.24
C ALA A 137 4.45 13.84 -6.94
N LEU A 138 5.07 13.14 -6.00
CA LEU A 138 5.50 13.67 -4.70
C LEU A 138 7.01 13.97 -4.64
N ASN A 139 7.75 13.77 -5.72
CA ASN A 139 9.21 13.86 -5.77
C ASN A 139 9.92 12.98 -4.73
N ILE A 140 9.44 11.74 -4.55
CA ILE A 140 10.02 10.76 -3.62
C ILE A 140 10.71 9.66 -4.44
N PRO A 141 12.02 9.38 -4.21
CA PRO A 141 12.71 8.31 -4.91
C PRO A 141 12.10 6.95 -4.58
N ILE A 142 12.31 5.99 -5.48
CA ILE A 142 11.81 4.62 -5.35
C ILE A 142 12.98 3.63 -5.40
N CYS A 143 12.95 2.59 -4.59
CA CYS A 143 13.86 1.45 -4.72
C CYS A 143 13.04 0.17 -4.90
N THR A 144 13.06 -0.40 -6.10
CA THR A 144 12.29 -1.60 -6.44
C THR A 144 13.03 -2.90 -6.10
N ASN A 145 14.37 -2.88 -6.07
CA ASN A 145 15.23 -4.06 -5.89
C ASN A 145 15.74 -4.19 -4.43
N TRP A 146 14.87 -4.00 -3.45
CA TRP A 146 15.24 -3.99 -2.02
C TRP A 146 14.97 -5.32 -1.32
N ALA A 147 14.00 -6.10 -1.79
CA ALA A 147 13.63 -7.38 -1.21
C ALA A 147 13.14 -8.37 -2.28
N ILE A 148 13.21 -9.65 -1.94
CA ILE A 148 12.77 -10.77 -2.76
C ILE A 148 11.65 -11.50 -2.02
N ARG A 149 10.64 -11.93 -2.78
CA ARG A 149 9.61 -12.85 -2.29
C ARG A 149 9.87 -14.25 -2.82
N GLN A 150 10.25 -15.16 -1.93
CA GLN A 150 10.44 -16.57 -2.23
C GLN A 150 9.11 -17.33 -2.17
N GLY A 151 8.88 -18.23 -3.14
CA GLY A 151 7.77 -19.19 -3.13
C GLY A 151 6.86 -19.18 -4.36
N ARG A 152 6.54 -20.39 -4.85
CA ARG A 152 5.32 -20.68 -5.61
C ARG A 152 4.12 -20.52 -4.66
N SER A 153 2.96 -20.17 -5.22
CA SER A 153 1.65 -20.15 -4.58
C SER A 153 1.55 -21.19 -3.45
N ALA A 154 1.11 -20.75 -2.26
CA ALA A 154 0.92 -21.60 -1.10
C ALA A 154 0.36 -22.97 -1.50
N GLN A 155 1.12 -24.04 -1.28
CA GLN A 155 0.56 -25.38 -1.34
C GLN A 155 -0.58 -25.41 -0.31
N HIS A 156 -1.79 -25.71 -0.78
CA HIS A 156 -3.04 -25.68 -0.02
C HIS A 156 -3.10 -26.69 1.15
N HIS A 157 -2.00 -27.39 1.47
CA HIS A 157 -1.96 -28.49 2.43
C HIS A 157 -1.16 -28.23 3.73
N LEU A 158 -0.64 -27.03 3.96
CA LEU A 158 0.15 -26.76 5.19
C LEU A 158 -0.75 -26.33 6.36
N GLY A 159 -0.58 -27.00 7.51
CA GLY A 159 -1.27 -26.71 8.77
C GLY A 159 -0.89 -25.36 9.40
N LYS A 160 -1.62 -24.95 10.44
CA LYS A 160 -1.49 -23.62 11.08
C LYS A 160 -0.06 -23.29 11.56
N ALA A 161 0.67 -24.28 12.10
CA ALA A 161 2.05 -24.11 12.58
C ALA A 161 3.07 -23.95 11.43
N GLN A 162 2.93 -24.74 10.36
CA GLN A 162 3.76 -24.63 9.16
C GLN A 162 3.51 -23.30 8.43
N ARG A 163 2.28 -22.77 8.42
CA ARG A 163 2.01 -21.42 7.89
C ARG A 163 2.76 -20.32 8.63
N LEU A 164 2.97 -20.46 9.94
CA LEU A 164 3.72 -19.50 10.77
C LEU A 164 5.24 -19.57 10.54
N GLN A 165 5.80 -20.77 10.37
CA GLN A 165 7.22 -20.95 10.02
C GLN A 165 7.51 -20.55 8.56
N HIS A 166 6.66 -20.94 7.60
CA HIS A 166 6.80 -20.54 6.20
C HIS A 166 6.68 -19.03 6.02
N ALA A 167 5.82 -18.33 6.78
CA ALA A 167 5.69 -16.89 6.69
C ALA A 167 7.00 -16.12 6.98
N LYS A 168 7.90 -16.66 7.82
CA LYS A 168 9.23 -16.08 8.09
C LYS A 168 10.23 -16.31 6.95
N GLN A 169 9.99 -17.28 6.06
CA GLN A 169 10.88 -17.63 4.94
C GLN A 169 10.39 -17.12 3.58
N VAL A 170 9.23 -16.46 3.51
CA VAL A 170 8.68 -15.96 2.24
C VAL A 170 9.38 -14.69 1.75
N PHE A 171 10.05 -13.93 2.63
CA PHE A 171 10.70 -12.67 2.26
C PHE A 171 12.14 -12.61 2.76
N SER A 172 13.03 -12.07 1.93
CA SER A 172 14.40 -11.72 2.30
C SER A 172 14.78 -10.36 1.68
N LEU A 173 15.71 -9.64 2.31
CA LEU A 173 16.29 -8.46 1.69
C LEU A 173 17.26 -8.90 0.58
N THR A 174 17.41 -8.08 -0.47
CA THR A 174 18.51 -8.28 -1.42
C THR A 174 19.84 -8.00 -0.72
N PRO A 175 20.98 -8.53 -1.21
CA PRO A 175 22.27 -8.36 -0.54
C PRO A 175 22.61 -6.89 -0.27
N GLN A 176 22.36 -6.00 -1.24
CA GLN A 176 22.60 -4.56 -1.12
C GLN A 176 21.40 -3.76 -0.58
N CYS A 177 20.17 -4.30 -0.68
CA CYS A 177 18.92 -3.68 -0.25
C CYS A 177 18.87 -2.16 -0.55
N ILE A 178 18.95 -1.31 0.48
CA ILE A 178 18.95 0.15 0.37
C ILE A 178 20.25 0.76 0.92
N ASP A 179 21.31 -0.03 1.09
CA ASP A 179 22.55 0.39 1.74
C ASP A 179 23.14 1.65 1.11
N LYS A 180 23.23 1.69 -0.23
CA LYS A 180 23.77 2.86 -0.96
C LYS A 180 22.96 4.12 -0.67
N LEU A 181 21.63 4.02 -0.61
CA LEU A 181 20.74 5.16 -0.37
C LEU A 181 20.86 5.67 1.07
N VAL A 182 21.02 4.77 2.04
CA VAL A 182 21.26 5.13 3.44
C VAL A 182 22.65 5.76 3.61
N ALA A 183 23.68 5.21 2.98
CA ALA A 183 25.04 5.72 3.06
C ALA A 183 25.19 7.10 2.38
N SER A 184 24.52 7.32 1.25
CA SER A 184 24.61 8.58 0.48
C SER A 184 23.67 9.67 0.99
N ASN A 185 22.76 9.37 1.93
CA ASN A 185 21.77 10.33 2.44
C ASN A 185 21.61 10.19 3.97
N PRO A 186 22.44 10.90 4.77
CA PRO A 186 22.36 10.90 6.23
C PRO A 186 21.01 11.38 6.79
N ASP A 187 20.27 12.16 6.00
CA ASP A 187 18.96 12.71 6.34
C ASP A 187 17.81 11.75 6.03
N LEU A 188 18.08 10.60 5.41
CA LEU A 188 17.09 9.54 5.23
C LEU A 188 16.70 8.97 6.60
N LYS A 189 15.54 9.36 7.10
CA LYS A 189 14.97 8.89 8.37
C LYS A 189 13.70 8.06 8.17
N ARG A 190 12.99 8.22 7.05
CA ARG A 190 11.67 7.62 6.82
C ARG A 190 11.54 6.95 5.48
N ILE A 191 11.10 5.70 5.50
CA ILE A 191 10.83 4.89 4.32
C ILE A 191 9.39 4.40 4.36
N ALA A 192 8.71 4.36 3.20
CA ALA A 192 7.36 3.80 3.10
C ALA A 192 7.36 2.52 2.28
N ILE A 193 6.84 1.45 2.88
CA ILE A 193 6.48 0.23 2.16
C ILE A 193 5.15 0.50 1.45
N VAL A 194 5.10 0.30 0.14
CA VAL A 194 3.90 0.53 -0.68
C VAL A 194 3.27 -0.79 -1.09
N ASP A 195 1.98 -0.97 -0.85
CA ASP A 195 1.20 -2.13 -1.29
C ASP A 195 -0.13 -1.71 -1.95
N ASP A 196 -0.79 -2.62 -2.67
CA ASP A 196 -2.10 -2.33 -3.25
C ASP A 196 -3.24 -2.55 -2.23
N VAL A 197 -3.23 -3.67 -1.52
CA VAL A 197 -4.28 -4.09 -0.59
C VAL A 197 -3.64 -4.62 0.68
N ILE A 198 -4.00 -4.01 1.81
CA ILE A 198 -3.63 -4.52 3.13
C ILE A 198 -4.81 -5.28 3.74
N THR A 199 -4.55 -6.49 4.22
CA THR A 199 -5.52 -7.31 4.95
C THR A 199 -5.13 -7.38 6.42
N THR A 200 -4.47 -8.45 6.87
CA THR A 200 -3.97 -8.63 8.23
C THR A 200 -2.66 -7.91 8.52
N GLY A 201 -2.05 -7.25 7.53
CA GLY A 201 -0.74 -6.61 7.66
C GLY A 201 0.46 -7.55 7.80
N VAL A 202 0.28 -8.88 7.72
CA VAL A 202 1.35 -9.86 7.93
C VAL A 202 2.52 -9.65 6.95
N THR A 203 2.23 -9.40 5.67
CA THR A 203 3.25 -9.18 4.64
C THR A 203 4.10 -7.93 4.91
N VAL A 204 3.45 -6.77 5.09
CA VAL A 204 4.16 -5.52 5.35
C VAL A 204 4.89 -5.54 6.69
N ASN A 205 4.33 -6.21 7.72
CA ASN A 205 5.00 -6.36 9.00
C ASN A 205 6.25 -7.26 8.91
N ALA A 206 6.22 -8.33 8.12
CA ALA A 206 7.38 -9.20 7.93
C ALA A 206 8.52 -8.44 7.24
N LEU A 207 8.20 -7.70 6.17
CA LEU A 207 9.16 -6.87 5.46
C LEU A 207 9.71 -5.72 6.33
N ALA A 208 8.83 -5.06 7.09
CA ALA A 208 9.24 -4.02 8.03
C ALA A 208 10.16 -4.57 9.13
N SER A 209 9.92 -5.80 9.62
CA SER A 209 10.83 -6.46 10.57
C SER A 209 12.23 -6.66 9.99
N LEU A 210 12.34 -7.08 8.71
CA LEU A 210 13.63 -7.25 8.04
C LEU A 210 14.37 -5.91 7.90
N LEU A 211 13.65 -4.86 7.47
CA LEU A 211 14.21 -3.51 7.35
C LEU A 211 14.67 -2.97 8.72
N ARG A 212 13.87 -3.14 9.77
CA ARG A 212 14.21 -2.68 11.12
C ARG A 212 15.41 -3.39 11.71
N ALA A 213 15.60 -4.68 11.38
CA ALA A 213 16.77 -5.43 11.81
C ALA A 213 18.08 -4.92 11.16
N ARG A 214 18.01 -4.49 9.90
CA ARG A 214 19.18 -3.98 9.15
C ARG A 214 19.41 -2.47 9.33
N TYR A 215 18.34 -1.70 9.51
CA TYR A 215 18.33 -0.24 9.58
C TYR A 215 17.50 0.25 10.77
N PRO A 216 17.94 0.00 12.02
CA PRO A 216 17.18 0.33 13.23
C PRO A 216 16.89 1.83 13.40
N GLN A 217 17.67 2.69 12.75
CA GLN A 217 17.51 4.14 12.76
C GLN A 217 16.36 4.64 11.87
N LEU A 218 15.84 3.82 10.96
CA LEU A 218 14.79 4.23 10.03
C LEU A 218 13.41 4.02 10.65
N SER A 219 12.57 5.06 10.55
CA SER A 219 11.14 4.93 10.74
C SER A 219 10.49 4.34 9.50
N ILE A 220 9.65 3.34 9.70
CA ILE A 220 8.99 2.58 8.64
C ILE A 220 7.51 2.97 8.63
N LEU A 221 7.05 3.42 7.47
CA LEU A 221 5.66 3.70 7.17
C LEU A 221 5.11 2.62 6.22
N VAL A 222 3.79 2.46 6.21
CA VAL A 222 3.09 1.62 5.24
C VAL A 222 2.03 2.45 4.53
N TRP A 223 2.08 2.44 3.20
CA TRP A 223 1.12 3.08 2.32
C TRP A 223 0.37 2.02 1.50
N ALA A 224 -0.96 2.04 1.52
CA ALA A 224 -1.77 1.10 0.74
C ALA A 224 -2.99 1.77 0.09
N MET A 225 -3.49 1.21 -1.01
CA MET A 225 -4.67 1.77 -1.66
C MET A 225 -5.95 1.38 -0.92
N THR A 226 -6.04 0.14 -0.46
CA THR A 226 -7.25 -0.31 0.25
C THR A 226 -6.96 -1.23 1.42
N PHE A 227 -7.84 -1.20 2.43
CA PHE A 227 -7.81 -2.10 3.59
C PHE A 227 -9.00 -3.04 3.56
N THR A 228 -8.77 -4.35 3.62
CA THR A 228 -9.84 -5.36 3.74
C THR A 228 -10.16 -5.58 5.21
N PRO A 229 -11.34 -5.14 5.68
CA PRO A 229 -11.76 -5.39 7.06
C PRO A 229 -12.08 -6.88 7.27
N PRO A 230 -12.04 -7.38 8.52
CA PRO A 230 -12.57 -8.70 8.83
C PRO A 230 -14.09 -8.76 8.61
N PRO A 231 -14.69 -9.95 8.42
CA PRO A 231 -16.11 -10.10 8.07
C PRO A 231 -17.11 -9.46 9.05
N LYS A 232 -16.76 -9.29 10.33
CA LYS A 232 -17.61 -8.70 11.37
C LYS A 232 -17.17 -7.28 11.77
N SER A 233 -16.50 -6.56 10.88
CA SER A 233 -16.02 -5.20 11.18
C SER A 233 -17.16 -4.18 11.18
N SER A 234 -17.13 -3.25 12.13
CA SER A 234 -18.03 -2.09 12.14
C SER A 234 -17.88 -1.19 10.91
N LEU A 235 -16.74 -1.25 10.20
CA LEU A 235 -16.51 -0.50 8.96
C LEU A 235 -17.43 -0.95 7.81
N LEU A 236 -17.98 -2.15 7.88
CA LEU A 236 -18.93 -2.66 6.88
C LEU A 236 -20.36 -2.17 7.12
N ALA A 237 -20.66 -1.67 8.32
CA ALA A 237 -21.98 -1.16 8.70
C ALA A 237 -22.10 0.37 8.59
N ALA A 238 -20.99 1.08 8.36
CA ALA A 238 -20.93 2.54 8.33
C ALA A 238 -21.23 3.14 6.95
N ARG A 239 -22.11 2.52 6.17
CA ARG A 239 -22.58 3.00 4.86
C ARG A 239 -23.93 3.67 4.97
#